data_AF-A0A2D6NI01-F1
#
_entry.id   AF-A0A2D6NI01-F1
#
_cell.length_a   1.000
_cell.length_b   1.000
_cell.length_c   1.000
_cell.angle_alpha   90.00
_cell.angle_beta   90.00
_cell.angle_gamma   90.00
#
_symmetry.space_group_name_H-M   'P 1'
#
loop_
_entity.id
_entity.type
_entity.pdbx_description
1 polymer ?
#
loop_
_entity_poly.entity_id
_entity_poly.type
_entity_poly.pdbx_seq_one_letter_code
_entity_poly.pdbx_strand_id
1 'polypeptide(L)'
;MPVKLSQQDLYDLKNQGFSDQEIAKAVGEIEREELTDSSRGRGTDPRANSPASAFASKGMDDIARYQLELNDLLEQTEHILKGDIVVWKDNKKIWADNPSPEKNPLNAEGIRKIMLDLQNYINRHVILGDYEEEDINGIMKDYGRKLTNFIFMKYEEMGMDTEEKRQEYASIIMNVVNLVYASYSRAKDGGERRSLREMINVTQSHSTQGSGGAMMMQPQAQKTRGILNPMRYVAGKYV
;
A
#
# COMPACT_ATOMS: atom_id res chain seq x y z
N MET A 1 40.82 28.08 8.40
CA MET A 1 40.99 29.44 7.87
C MET A 1 39.67 29.79 7.21
N PRO A 2 39.06 30.94 7.48
CA PRO A 2 37.75 31.29 6.92
C PRO A 2 37.84 31.27 5.39
N VAL A 3 36.96 30.52 4.74
CA VAL A 3 36.86 30.51 3.28
C VAL A 3 36.38 31.88 2.84
N LYS A 4 37.30 32.66 2.28
CA LYS A 4 36.97 33.94 1.65
C LYS A 4 36.73 33.66 0.17
N LEU A 5 35.50 33.82 -0.29
CA LEU A 5 35.21 33.88 -1.73
C LEU A 5 36.13 34.93 -2.37
N SER A 6 36.66 34.61 -3.55
CA SER A 6 37.48 35.58 -4.27
C SER A 6 36.59 36.74 -4.73
N GLN A 7 37.17 37.92 -4.95
CA GLN A 7 36.41 39.06 -5.49
C GLN A 7 35.80 38.76 -6.86
N GLN A 8 36.36 37.80 -7.60
CA GLN A 8 35.88 37.39 -8.91
C GLN A 8 34.59 36.56 -8.79
N ASP A 9 34.52 35.65 -7.82
CA ASP A 9 33.32 34.83 -7.58
C ASP A 9 32.12 35.69 -7.17
N LEU A 10 32.35 36.74 -6.38
CA LEU A 10 31.31 37.70 -5.99
C LEU A 10 30.78 38.49 -7.19
N TYR A 11 31.65 38.82 -8.15
CA TYR A 11 31.26 39.52 -9.36
C TYR A 11 30.42 38.63 -10.29
N ASP A 12 30.80 37.35 -10.43
CA ASP A 12 30.07 36.39 -11.26
C ASP A 12 28.68 36.09 -10.71
N LEU A 13 28.54 35.95 -9.38
CA LEU A 13 27.24 35.79 -8.74
C LEU A 13 26.34 37.01 -8.93
N LYS A 14 26.91 38.21 -8.90
CA LYS A 14 26.15 39.44 -9.17
C LYS A 14 25.69 39.52 -10.62
N ASN A 15 26.52 39.08 -11.58
CA ASN A 15 26.14 39.00 -12.99
C ASN A 15 25.06 37.95 -13.26
N GLN A 16 24.97 36.91 -12.43
CA GLN A 16 23.90 35.92 -12.48
C GLN A 16 22.57 36.41 -11.89
N GLY A 17 22.53 37.65 -11.39
CA GLY A 17 21.31 38.30 -10.91
C GLY A 17 21.01 38.06 -9.43
N PHE A 18 21.93 37.47 -8.67
CA PHE A 18 21.77 37.33 -7.22
C PHE A 18 21.91 38.67 -6.51
N SER A 19 21.04 38.91 -5.54
CA SER A 19 21.10 40.10 -4.70
C SER A 19 22.25 40.00 -3.69
N ASP A 20 22.80 41.13 -3.28
CA ASP A 20 23.87 41.17 -2.27
C ASP A 20 23.44 40.52 -0.93
N GLN A 21 22.14 40.48 -0.63
CA GLN A 21 21.58 39.82 0.56
C GLN A 21 21.58 38.28 0.43
N GLU A 22 21.28 37.74 -0.75
CA GLU A 22 21.31 36.28 -1.00
C GLU A 22 22.73 35.75 -0.97
N ILE A 23 23.67 36.51 -1.54
CA ILE A 23 25.10 36.18 -1.50
C ILE A 23 25.60 36.16 -0.05
N ALA A 24 25.25 37.17 0.76
CA ALA A 24 25.64 37.21 2.17
C ALA A 24 25.05 36.04 2.98
N LYS A 25 23.80 35.64 2.68
CA LYS A 25 23.15 34.50 3.33
C LYS A 25 23.82 33.18 2.97
N ALA A 26 24.13 32.96 1.69
CA ALA A 26 24.80 31.75 1.21
C ALA A 26 26.20 31.59 1.83
N VAL A 27 26.97 32.67 1.94
CA VAL A 27 28.28 32.66 2.60
C VAL A 27 28.16 32.27 4.07
N GLY A 28 27.14 32.81 4.76
CA GLY A 28 26.88 32.47 6.17
C GLY A 28 26.45 31.01 6.38
N GLU A 29 25.73 30.41 5.42
CA GLU A 29 25.37 28.99 5.46
C GLU A 29 26.58 28.09 5.26
N ILE A 30 27.48 28.41 4.32
CA ILE A 30 28.72 27.66 4.09
C ILE A 30 29.63 27.69 5.31
N GLU A 31 29.80 28.87 5.93
CA GLU A 31 30.64 29.00 7.14
C GLU A 31 30.05 28.19 8.32
N ARG A 32 28.72 28.14 8.42
CA ARG A 32 28.03 27.33 9.44
C ARG A 32 28.19 25.83 9.17
N GLU A 33 28.11 25.37 7.91
CA GLU A 33 28.32 23.97 7.54
C GLU A 33 29.76 23.50 7.83
N GLU A 34 30.78 24.31 7.50
CA GLU A 34 32.19 23.97 7.79
C GLU A 34 32.50 23.91 9.30
N LEU A 35 31.87 24.78 10.09
CA LEU A 35 31.99 24.76 11.56
C LEU A 35 31.32 23.51 12.16
N THR A 36 30.25 23.00 11.57
CA THR A 36 29.64 21.75 12.01
C THR A 36 30.46 20.52 11.60
N ASP A 37 31.09 20.51 10.42
CA ASP A 37 31.83 19.35 9.92
C ASP A 37 33.21 19.16 10.57
N SER A 38 33.83 20.24 11.04
CA SER A 38 35.13 20.19 11.72
C SER A 38 35.09 19.57 13.14
N SER A 39 33.90 19.26 13.67
CA SER A 39 33.71 18.59 14.95
C SER A 39 33.57 17.05 14.86
N ARG A 40 33.60 16.45 13.66
CA ARG A 40 33.54 14.99 13.45
C ARG A 40 34.89 14.39 13.06
N GLY A 41 35.70 14.16 14.09
CA GLY A 41 36.62 13.03 14.26
C GLY A 41 37.35 12.44 13.04
N ARG A 42 38.66 12.71 12.98
CA ARG A 42 39.69 11.88 12.34
C ARG A 42 39.56 10.41 12.73
N GLY A 43 39.54 9.50 11.74
CA GLY A 43 39.99 8.11 11.93
C GLY A 43 39.05 6.99 11.49
N THR A 44 37.89 7.27 10.89
CA THR A 44 36.98 6.21 10.43
C THR A 44 37.08 6.06 8.90
N ASP A 45 37.51 4.88 8.46
CA ASP A 45 37.62 4.48 7.05
C ASP A 45 36.33 4.82 6.27
N PRO A 46 36.37 5.61 5.18
CA PRO A 46 35.18 6.02 4.42
C PRO A 46 34.44 4.84 3.77
N ARG A 47 35.05 3.64 3.76
CA ARG A 47 34.38 2.40 3.34
C ARG A 47 33.52 1.76 4.43
N ALA A 48 33.79 2.02 5.70
CA ALA A 48 33.01 1.49 6.82
C ALA A 48 31.72 2.29 7.07
N ASN A 49 31.68 3.55 6.63
CA ASN A 49 30.53 4.44 6.76
C ASN A 49 29.84 4.73 5.42
N SER A 50 30.15 3.97 4.36
CA SER A 50 29.22 3.91 3.22
C SER A 50 27.92 3.33 3.77
N PRO A 51 26.83 4.10 3.85
CA PRO A 51 25.59 3.62 4.44
C PRO A 51 25.12 2.46 3.57
N ALA A 52 25.35 1.24 4.05
CA ALA A 52 24.78 0.05 3.47
C ALA A 52 23.27 0.19 3.59
N SER A 53 22.67 0.73 2.54
CA SER A 53 21.27 0.58 2.16
C SER A 53 20.26 0.79 3.30
N ALA A 54 20.23 1.99 3.89
CA ALA A 54 19.07 2.45 4.69
C ALA A 54 17.80 2.69 3.84
N PHE A 55 17.90 2.56 2.51
CA PHE A 55 16.81 2.76 1.55
C PHE A 55 16.13 1.47 1.05
N ALA A 56 16.63 0.27 1.37
CA ALA A 56 16.15 -0.96 0.72
C ALA A 56 15.00 -1.70 1.43
N SER A 57 14.73 -1.44 2.73
CA SER A 57 13.71 -2.20 3.48
C SER A 57 12.40 -1.46 3.75
N LYS A 58 12.40 -0.12 3.79
CA LYS A 58 11.17 0.64 4.14
C LYS A 58 10.14 0.74 3.01
N GLY A 59 10.54 0.69 1.74
CA GLY A 59 9.60 0.82 0.62
C GLY A 59 8.81 -0.46 0.27
N MET A 60 9.30 -1.64 0.68
CA MET A 60 8.64 -2.92 0.39
C MET A 60 7.37 -3.15 1.21
N ASP A 61 7.45 -2.80 2.49
CA ASP A 61 6.30 -2.87 3.40
C ASP A 61 5.15 -2.01 2.86
N ASP A 62 5.46 -0.86 2.25
CA ASP A 62 4.45 0.04 1.69
C ASP A 62 3.75 -0.56 0.47
N ILE A 63 4.45 -1.12 -0.51
CA ILE A 63 3.81 -1.68 -1.72
C ILE A 63 2.89 -2.87 -1.39
N ALA A 64 3.35 -3.79 -0.54
CA ALA A 64 2.55 -4.93 -0.12
C ALA A 64 1.35 -4.51 0.75
N ARG A 65 1.49 -3.43 1.53
CA ARG A 65 0.36 -2.83 2.26
C ARG A 65 -0.65 -2.21 1.31
N TYR A 66 -0.21 -1.41 0.33
CA TYR A 66 -1.08 -0.80 -0.68
C TYR A 66 -1.88 -1.83 -1.48
N GLN A 67 -1.29 -2.98 -1.84
CA GLN A 67 -2.03 -4.04 -2.55
C GLN A 67 -3.12 -4.72 -1.68
N LEU A 68 -2.95 -4.71 -0.35
CA LEU A 68 -3.89 -5.28 0.61
C LEU A 68 -4.86 -4.24 1.19
N GLU A 69 -4.82 -3.00 0.73
CA GLU A 69 -5.75 -1.96 1.16
C GLU A 69 -7.12 -2.17 0.52
N LEU A 70 -8.01 -2.75 1.31
CA LEU A 70 -9.43 -2.93 0.99
C LEU A 70 -10.27 -1.67 1.22
N ASN A 71 -9.66 -0.64 1.82
CA ASN A 71 -10.33 0.60 2.17
C ASN A 71 -10.84 1.31 0.94
N ASP A 72 -10.04 1.39 -0.12
CA ASP A 72 -10.42 2.04 -1.38
C ASP A 72 -11.64 1.37 -2.03
N LEU A 73 -11.75 0.04 -1.93
CA LEU A 73 -12.89 -0.72 -2.44
C LEU A 73 -14.15 -0.49 -1.60
N LEU A 74 -14.00 -0.43 -0.28
CA LEU A 74 -15.12 -0.13 0.63
C LEU A 74 -15.58 1.32 0.46
N GLU A 75 -14.66 2.28 0.34
CA GLU A 75 -14.94 3.70 0.09
C GLU A 75 -15.65 3.88 -1.26
N GLN A 76 -15.14 3.25 -2.33
CA GLN A 76 -15.81 3.25 -3.63
C GLN A 76 -17.23 2.69 -3.54
N THR A 77 -17.43 1.63 -2.75
CA THR A 77 -18.74 1.01 -2.57
C THR A 77 -19.68 1.93 -1.80
N GLU A 78 -19.18 2.59 -0.76
CA GLU A 78 -19.93 3.59 -0.02
C GLU A 78 -20.41 4.72 -0.95
N HIS A 79 -19.53 5.24 -1.81
CA HIS A 79 -19.89 6.26 -2.81
C HIS A 79 -20.94 5.77 -3.81
N ILE A 80 -20.83 4.53 -4.29
CA ILE A 80 -21.83 3.93 -5.18
C ILE A 80 -23.19 3.80 -4.48
N LEU A 81 -23.20 3.36 -3.21
CA LEU A 81 -24.43 3.22 -2.41
C LEU A 81 -25.05 4.58 -2.04
N LYS A 82 -24.22 5.62 -1.87
CA LYS A 82 -24.68 7.01 -1.73
C LYS A 82 -25.26 7.56 -3.02
N GLY A 83 -24.83 7.06 -4.18
CA GLY A 83 -25.15 7.66 -5.48
C GLY A 83 -24.26 8.85 -5.82
N ASP A 84 -23.06 8.92 -5.23
CA ASP A 84 -22.10 9.99 -5.50
C ASP A 84 -21.61 9.94 -6.94
N ILE A 85 -21.36 11.12 -7.50
CA ILE A 85 -20.94 11.26 -8.89
C ILE A 85 -19.44 11.46 -8.98
N VAL A 86 -18.83 10.81 -9.97
CA VAL A 86 -17.43 11.04 -10.29
C VAL A 86 -17.30 12.35 -11.05
N VAL A 87 -16.55 13.29 -10.48
CA VAL A 87 -16.23 14.57 -11.11
C VAL A 87 -14.72 14.68 -11.31
N TRP A 88 -14.31 15.23 -12.45
CA TRP A 88 -12.91 15.55 -12.71
C TRP A 88 -12.62 16.98 -12.26
N LYS A 89 -11.72 17.16 -11.29
CA LYS A 89 -11.17 18.48 -10.89
C LYS A 89 -9.65 18.42 -10.95
N ASP A 90 -9.03 19.36 -11.65
CA ASP A 90 -7.56 19.46 -11.77
C ASP A 90 -6.89 18.15 -12.26
N ASN A 91 -7.46 17.49 -13.28
CA ASN A 91 -7.03 16.18 -13.77
C ASN A 91 -7.05 15.04 -12.74
N LYS A 92 -7.72 15.23 -11.59
CA LYS A 92 -7.93 14.19 -10.59
C LYS A 92 -9.39 13.76 -10.56
N LYS A 93 -9.60 12.45 -10.47
CA LYS A 93 -10.91 11.83 -10.25
C LYS A 93 -11.27 12.01 -8.78
N ILE A 94 -12.36 12.74 -8.50
CA ILE A 94 -12.88 12.89 -7.14
C ILE A 94 -14.35 12.48 -7.11
N TRP A 95 -14.80 11.96 -5.97
CA TRP A 95 -16.21 11.74 -5.69
C TRP A 95 -16.81 13.06 -5.20
N ALA A 96 -17.95 13.43 -5.76
CA ALA A 96 -18.73 14.57 -5.33
C ALA A 96 -20.15 14.12 -4.97
N ASP A 97 -20.71 14.73 -3.93
CA ASP A 97 -22.07 14.44 -3.48
C ASP A 97 -23.06 14.62 -4.63
N ASN A 98 -24.08 13.76 -4.67
CA ASN A 98 -25.17 13.89 -5.64
C ASN A 98 -25.89 15.24 -5.47
N PRO A 99 -26.08 16.06 -6.52
CA PRO A 99 -26.84 17.30 -6.42
C PRO A 99 -28.30 17.12 -5.98
N SER A 100 -28.85 15.92 -6.12
CA SER A 100 -30.21 15.54 -5.74
C SER A 100 -30.19 14.41 -4.70
N PRO A 101 -29.88 14.69 -3.43
CA PRO A 101 -29.77 13.66 -2.39
C PRO A 101 -31.09 12.91 -2.13
N GLU A 102 -32.23 13.51 -2.45
CA GLU A 102 -33.55 12.88 -2.38
C GLU A 102 -33.72 11.69 -3.34
N LYS A 103 -32.93 11.68 -4.42
CA LYS A 103 -32.89 10.61 -5.42
C LYS A 103 -31.87 9.52 -5.10
N ASN A 104 -31.16 9.63 -3.98
CA ASN A 104 -30.18 8.62 -3.61
C ASN A 104 -30.87 7.27 -3.40
N PRO A 105 -30.23 6.16 -3.80
CA PRO A 105 -30.86 4.84 -3.74
C PRO A 105 -31.16 4.42 -2.31
N LEU A 106 -30.29 4.82 -1.37
CA LEU A 106 -30.35 4.48 0.04
C LEU A 106 -30.11 5.73 0.90
N ASN A 107 -30.70 5.74 2.09
CA ASN A 107 -30.38 6.72 3.12
C ASN A 107 -29.08 6.33 3.87
N ALA A 108 -28.58 7.23 4.72
CA ALA A 108 -27.36 7.00 5.51
C ALA A 108 -27.44 5.76 6.41
N GLU A 109 -28.63 5.42 6.92
CA GLU A 109 -28.81 4.24 7.76
C GLU A 109 -28.67 2.94 6.96
N GLY A 110 -29.25 2.87 5.76
CA GLY A 110 -29.15 1.73 4.86
C GLY A 110 -27.71 1.50 4.40
N ILE A 111 -27.02 2.57 4.04
CA ILE A 111 -25.59 2.52 3.67
C ILE A 111 -24.77 1.97 4.85
N ARG A 112 -24.94 2.51 6.05
CA ARG A 112 -24.25 2.02 7.26
C ARG A 112 -24.52 0.54 7.50
N LYS A 113 -25.76 0.09 7.34
CA LYS A 113 -26.18 -1.31 7.52
C LYS A 113 -25.50 -2.24 6.50
N ILE A 114 -25.47 -1.87 5.22
CA ILE A 114 -24.82 -2.64 4.16
C ILE A 114 -23.30 -2.66 4.35
N MET A 115 -22.68 -1.51 4.68
CA MET A 115 -21.25 -1.42 4.94
C MET A 115 -20.82 -2.28 6.12
N LEU A 116 -21.61 -2.32 7.20
CA LEU A 116 -21.35 -3.20 8.34
C LEU A 116 -21.41 -4.68 7.97
N ASP A 117 -22.36 -5.07 7.12
CA ASP A 117 -22.45 -6.45 6.63
C ASP A 117 -21.24 -6.79 5.74
N LEU A 118 -20.88 -5.90 4.80
CA LEU A 118 -19.75 -6.04 3.88
C LEU A 118 -18.41 -6.21 4.61
N GLN A 119 -18.16 -5.49 5.71
CA GLN A 119 -16.93 -5.62 6.50
C GLN A 119 -16.69 -7.04 7.02
N ASN A 120 -17.73 -7.85 7.18
CA ASN A 120 -17.57 -9.25 7.60
C ASN A 120 -17.08 -10.17 6.46
N TYR A 121 -17.40 -9.82 5.21
CA TYR A 121 -17.04 -10.61 4.03
C TYR A 121 -15.79 -10.11 3.32
N ILE A 122 -15.45 -8.82 3.50
CA ILE A 122 -14.29 -8.18 2.91
C ILE A 122 -13.29 -7.90 4.04
N ASN A 123 -12.32 -8.79 4.17
CA ASN A 123 -11.22 -8.60 5.11
C ASN A 123 -9.91 -9.14 4.53
N ARG A 124 -8.78 -8.72 5.12
CA ARG A 124 -7.45 -9.14 4.68
C ARG A 124 -7.26 -10.66 4.75
N HIS A 125 -7.88 -11.32 5.72
CA HIS A 125 -7.77 -12.77 5.89
C HIS A 125 -8.44 -13.55 4.76
N VAL A 126 -9.57 -13.04 4.25
CA VAL A 126 -10.27 -13.60 3.08
C VAL A 126 -9.36 -13.51 1.85
N ILE A 127 -8.78 -12.35 1.57
CA ILE A 127 -7.91 -12.16 0.40
C ILE A 127 -6.66 -13.05 0.44
N LEU A 128 -6.09 -13.26 1.63
CA LEU A 128 -4.91 -14.11 1.82
C LEU A 128 -5.25 -15.60 1.98
N GLY A 129 -6.54 -15.94 1.94
CA GLY A 129 -7.04 -17.30 2.03
C GLY A 129 -6.66 -18.15 0.82
N ASP A 130 -7.06 -19.42 0.88
CA ASP A 130 -6.84 -20.41 -0.17
C ASP A 130 -8.20 -21.08 -0.40
N TYR A 131 -9.00 -20.47 -1.29
CA TYR A 131 -10.37 -20.89 -1.54
C TYR A 131 -10.47 -21.62 -2.88
N GLU A 132 -11.22 -22.73 -2.87
CA GLU A 132 -11.63 -23.42 -4.09
C GLU A 132 -12.80 -22.67 -4.75
N GLU A 133 -12.99 -22.88 -6.06
CA GLU A 133 -14.06 -22.20 -6.80
C GLU A 133 -15.45 -22.61 -6.31
N GLU A 134 -15.61 -23.86 -5.91
CA GLU A 134 -16.83 -24.41 -5.32
C GLU A 134 -17.18 -23.70 -4.00
N ASP A 135 -16.19 -23.45 -3.15
CA ASP A 135 -16.36 -22.72 -1.88
C ASP A 135 -16.81 -21.28 -2.15
N ILE A 136 -16.14 -20.59 -3.09
CA ILE A 136 -16.48 -19.23 -3.47
C ILE A 136 -17.94 -19.16 -3.96
N ASN A 137 -18.34 -20.09 -4.84
CA ASN A 137 -19.70 -20.15 -5.36
C ASN A 137 -20.74 -20.44 -4.27
N GLY A 138 -20.42 -21.32 -3.31
CA GLY A 138 -21.25 -21.58 -2.14
C GLY A 138 -21.46 -20.32 -1.30
N ILE A 139 -20.37 -19.64 -0.95
CA ILE A 139 -20.39 -18.39 -0.19
C ILE A 139 -21.18 -17.31 -0.94
N MET A 140 -20.99 -17.15 -2.26
CA MET A 140 -21.70 -16.14 -3.05
C MET A 140 -23.20 -16.40 -3.10
N LYS A 141 -23.60 -17.66 -3.26
CA LYS A 141 -25.02 -18.04 -3.27
C LYS A 141 -25.69 -17.74 -1.93
N ASP A 142 -25.04 -18.09 -0.82
CA ASP A 142 -25.57 -17.85 0.52
C ASP A 142 -25.57 -16.36 0.87
N TYR A 143 -24.50 -15.65 0.53
CA TYR A 143 -24.38 -14.21 0.72
C TYR A 143 -25.44 -13.44 -0.08
N GLY A 144 -25.59 -13.74 -1.37
CA GLY A 144 -26.58 -13.09 -2.23
C GLY A 144 -28.00 -13.29 -1.71
N ARG A 145 -28.35 -14.49 -1.23
CA ARG A 145 -29.65 -14.78 -0.59
C ARG A 145 -29.84 -13.99 0.70
N LYS A 146 -28.82 -13.97 1.56
CA LYS A 146 -28.84 -13.23 2.83
C LYS A 146 -29.04 -11.73 2.57
N LEU A 147 -28.28 -11.15 1.64
CA LEU A 147 -28.34 -9.72 1.30
C LEU A 147 -29.70 -9.35 0.69
N THR A 148 -30.21 -10.17 -0.24
CA THR A 148 -31.54 -10.00 -0.84
C THR A 148 -32.61 -9.96 0.25
N ASN A 149 -32.64 -10.96 1.13
CA ASN A 149 -33.60 -11.00 2.24
C ASN A 149 -33.41 -9.82 3.20
N PHE A 150 -32.18 -9.42 3.47
CA PHE A 150 -31.86 -8.32 4.37
C PHE A 150 -32.41 -6.98 3.85
N ILE A 151 -32.15 -6.64 2.60
CA ILE A 151 -32.65 -5.39 1.98
C ILE A 151 -34.17 -5.49 1.84
N PHE A 152 -34.71 -6.63 1.40
CA PHE A 152 -36.16 -6.82 1.27
C PHE A 152 -36.91 -6.67 2.60
N MET A 153 -36.35 -7.10 3.73
CA MET A 153 -37.01 -6.93 5.04
C MET A 153 -36.91 -5.50 5.59
N LYS A 154 -35.96 -4.69 5.11
CA LYS A 154 -35.63 -3.37 5.68
C LYS A 154 -35.67 -2.23 4.68
N TYR A 155 -36.27 -2.42 3.50
CA TYR A 155 -36.23 -1.42 2.42
C TYR A 155 -36.83 -0.07 2.85
N GLU A 156 -37.87 -0.07 3.70
CA GLU A 156 -38.48 1.14 4.25
C GLU A 156 -37.51 1.89 5.17
N GLU A 157 -36.88 1.19 6.12
CA GLU A 157 -35.86 1.77 7.01
C GLU A 157 -34.64 2.31 6.23
N MET A 158 -34.33 1.70 5.08
CA MET A 158 -33.23 2.09 4.20
C MET A 158 -33.58 3.26 3.27
N GLY A 159 -34.80 3.77 3.31
CA GLY A 159 -35.23 4.92 2.50
C GLY A 159 -35.56 4.59 1.04
N MET A 160 -35.88 3.33 0.73
CA MET A 160 -36.37 2.89 -0.59
C MET A 160 -37.90 3.04 -0.69
N ASP A 161 -38.37 4.25 -0.39
CA ASP A 161 -39.79 4.61 -0.29
C ASP A 161 -40.48 4.79 -1.64
N THR A 162 -39.75 5.28 -2.64
CA THR A 162 -40.27 5.49 -4.01
C THR A 162 -40.15 4.25 -4.89
N GLU A 163 -41.01 4.15 -5.90
CA GLU A 163 -40.95 3.07 -6.89
C GLU A 163 -39.63 3.10 -7.68
N GLU A 164 -39.15 4.30 -8.04
CA GLU A 164 -37.89 4.50 -8.75
C GLU A 164 -36.71 3.90 -7.98
N LYS A 165 -36.58 4.19 -6.67
CA LYS A 165 -35.52 3.60 -5.83
C LYS A 165 -35.64 2.08 -5.72
N ARG A 166 -36.87 1.55 -5.67
CA ARG A 166 -37.10 0.09 -5.63
C ARG A 166 -36.69 -0.61 -6.92
N GLN A 167 -36.72 0.07 -8.07
CA GLN A 167 -36.24 -0.51 -9.33
C GLN A 167 -34.72 -0.71 -9.32
N GLU A 168 -33.97 0.12 -8.59
CA GLU A 168 -32.51 0.00 -8.47
C GLU A 168 -32.05 -1.14 -7.54
N TYR A 169 -32.97 -1.74 -6.79
CA TYR A 169 -32.72 -2.85 -5.86
C TYR A 169 -31.82 -3.95 -6.43
N ALA A 170 -32.13 -4.42 -7.65
CA ALA A 170 -31.37 -5.50 -8.28
C ALA A 170 -29.93 -5.07 -8.61
N SER A 171 -29.75 -3.81 -9.02
CA SER A 171 -28.44 -3.23 -9.33
C SER A 171 -27.57 -3.13 -8.07
N ILE A 172 -28.15 -2.64 -6.96
CA ILE A 172 -27.47 -2.54 -5.67
C ILE A 172 -26.97 -3.91 -5.23
N ILE A 173 -27.83 -4.94 -5.24
CA ILE A 173 -27.45 -6.30 -4.84
C ILE A 173 -26.35 -6.83 -5.73
N MET A 174 -26.47 -6.68 -7.05
CA MET A 174 -25.46 -7.16 -7.99
C MET A 174 -24.11 -6.50 -7.74
N ASN A 175 -24.07 -5.19 -7.52
CA ASN A 175 -22.84 -4.45 -7.25
C ASN A 175 -22.16 -4.93 -5.96
N VAL A 176 -22.92 -5.10 -4.87
CA VAL A 176 -22.41 -5.57 -3.58
C VAL A 176 -21.91 -7.02 -3.68
N VAL A 177 -22.66 -7.90 -4.36
CA VAL A 177 -22.24 -9.31 -4.56
C VAL A 177 -20.98 -9.39 -5.43
N ASN A 178 -20.91 -8.61 -6.51
CA ASN A 178 -19.73 -8.58 -7.38
C ASN A 178 -18.46 -8.11 -6.65
N LEU A 179 -18.59 -7.17 -5.72
CA LEU A 179 -17.48 -6.71 -4.89
C LEU A 179 -16.96 -7.83 -3.98
N VAL A 180 -17.86 -8.55 -3.32
CA VAL A 180 -17.48 -9.68 -2.48
C VAL A 180 -16.86 -10.78 -3.36
N TYR A 181 -17.47 -11.10 -4.50
CA TYR A 181 -16.91 -12.05 -5.45
C TYR A 181 -15.50 -11.67 -5.91
N ALA A 182 -15.26 -10.41 -6.27
CA ALA A 182 -13.94 -9.91 -6.66
C ALA A 182 -12.90 -10.09 -5.54
N SER A 183 -13.31 -9.87 -4.28
CA SER A 183 -12.45 -10.07 -3.11
C SER A 183 -12.06 -11.54 -2.91
N TYR A 184 -13.02 -12.46 -3.07
CA TYR A 184 -12.78 -13.91 -2.95
C TYR A 184 -12.01 -14.47 -4.16
N SER A 185 -12.26 -13.95 -5.36
CA SER A 185 -11.56 -14.37 -6.58
C SER A 185 -10.05 -14.12 -6.51
N ARG A 186 -9.61 -13.06 -5.82
CA ARG A 186 -8.17 -12.83 -5.51
C ARG A 186 -7.55 -13.93 -4.65
N ALA A 187 -8.36 -14.54 -3.78
CA ALA A 187 -7.95 -15.61 -2.88
C ALA A 187 -8.04 -17.01 -3.51
N LYS A 188 -8.54 -17.12 -4.75
CA LYS A 188 -8.65 -18.39 -5.47
C LYS A 188 -7.28 -19.05 -5.59
N ASP A 189 -7.19 -20.31 -5.16
CA ASP A 189 -5.96 -21.11 -5.14
C ASP A 189 -4.76 -20.40 -4.46
N GLY A 190 -5.02 -19.52 -3.50
CA GLY A 190 -4.00 -18.70 -2.83
C GLY A 190 -3.23 -17.79 -3.79
N GLY A 191 -3.85 -17.34 -4.88
CA GLY A 191 -3.26 -16.51 -5.92
C GLY A 191 -2.60 -15.24 -5.37
N GLU A 192 -3.32 -14.45 -4.57
CA GLU A 192 -2.78 -13.25 -3.95
C GLU A 192 -1.58 -13.56 -3.04
N ARG A 193 -1.70 -14.61 -2.21
CA ARG A 193 -0.62 -15.04 -1.30
C ARG A 193 0.65 -15.43 -2.06
N ARG A 194 0.52 -16.08 -3.22
CA ARG A 194 1.64 -16.43 -4.11
C ARG A 194 2.24 -15.19 -4.77
N SER A 195 1.39 -14.32 -5.33
CA SER A 195 1.80 -13.05 -5.95
C SER A 195 2.63 -12.19 -4.98
N LEU A 196 2.19 -12.05 -3.73
CA LEU A 196 2.94 -11.32 -2.70
C LEU A 196 4.31 -11.94 -2.41
N ARG A 197 4.41 -13.28 -2.34
CA ARG A 197 5.69 -13.97 -2.12
C ARG A 197 6.64 -13.79 -3.30
N GLU A 198 6.13 -13.86 -4.52
CA GLU A 198 6.92 -13.67 -5.73
C GLU A 198 7.45 -12.23 -5.82
N MET A 199 6.62 -11.25 -5.53
CA MET A 199 7.02 -9.84 -5.49
C MET A 199 8.16 -9.60 -4.49
N ILE A 200 8.07 -10.18 -3.28
CA ILE A 200 9.13 -10.09 -2.27
C ILE A 200 10.45 -10.68 -2.78
N ASN A 201 10.40 -11.80 -3.52
CA ASN A 201 11.59 -12.48 -4.02
C ASN A 201 12.24 -11.75 -5.21
N VAL A 202 11.45 -11.20 -6.14
CA VAL A 202 11.97 -10.50 -7.34
C VAL A 202 12.82 -9.29 -6.94
N THR A 203 12.37 -8.49 -5.99
CA THR A 203 13.08 -7.27 -5.59
C THR A 203 14.38 -7.56 -4.83
N GLN A 204 14.48 -8.68 -4.10
CA GLN A 204 15.74 -9.10 -3.46
C GLN A 204 16.81 -9.53 -4.49
N SER A 205 16.39 -10.10 -5.62
CA SER A 205 17.34 -10.46 -6.67
C SER A 205 17.95 -9.23 -7.35
N HIS A 206 17.17 -8.15 -7.49
CA HIS A 206 17.62 -6.93 -8.16
C HIS A 206 18.65 -6.12 -7.36
N SER A 207 18.68 -6.23 -6.02
CA SER A 207 19.73 -5.59 -5.22
C SER A 207 21.09 -6.32 -5.25
N THR A 208 21.13 -7.55 -5.76
CA THR A 208 22.34 -8.40 -5.69
C THR A 208 23.25 -8.27 -6.92
N GLN A 209 22.75 -7.67 -8.02
CA GLN A 209 23.48 -7.63 -9.30
C GLN A 209 24.18 -6.30 -9.61
N GLY A 210 24.16 -5.34 -8.66
CA GLY A 210 24.64 -3.96 -8.86
C GLY A 210 25.97 -3.59 -8.20
N SER A 211 26.66 -4.49 -7.48
CA SER A 211 27.99 -4.19 -6.94
C SER A 211 29.02 -5.23 -7.40
N GLY A 212 29.57 -4.99 -8.59
CA GLY A 212 30.79 -5.60 -9.10
C GLY A 212 32.02 -5.17 -8.29
N GLY A 213 32.03 -5.47 -6.99
CA GLY A 213 33.21 -5.45 -6.15
C GLY A 213 33.65 -6.88 -5.92
N ALA A 214 34.78 -7.27 -6.50
CA ALA A 214 35.43 -8.56 -6.25
C ALA A 214 35.63 -8.76 -4.74
N MET A 215 34.72 -9.50 -4.10
CA MET A 215 34.95 -10.00 -2.75
C MET A 215 35.90 -11.17 -2.86
N MET A 216 37.13 -10.96 -2.35
CA MET A 216 37.96 -12.05 -1.87
C MET A 216 37.09 -12.94 -0.99
N MET A 217 36.90 -14.19 -1.42
CA MET A 217 36.44 -15.27 -0.54
C MET A 217 37.44 -15.38 0.62
N GLN A 218 37.13 -14.77 1.76
CA GLN A 218 37.60 -15.31 3.02
C GLN A 218 36.95 -16.69 3.18
N PRO A 219 37.72 -17.78 3.34
CA PRO A 219 37.15 -19.08 3.63
C PRO A 219 36.40 -18.96 4.95
N GLN A 220 35.07 -18.99 4.86
CA GLN A 220 34.19 -19.00 6.02
C GLN A 220 34.53 -20.26 6.82
N ALA A 221 35.05 -20.06 8.04
CA ALA A 221 35.28 -21.15 8.98
C ALA A 221 34.02 -22.02 9.05
N GLN A 222 34.17 -23.30 8.71
CA GLN A 222 33.10 -24.29 8.77
C GLN A 222 32.52 -24.24 10.17
N LYS A 223 31.33 -23.66 10.32
CA LYS A 223 30.55 -23.74 11.56
C LYS A 223 30.29 -25.22 11.80
N THR A 224 31.02 -25.79 12.75
CA THR A 224 30.78 -27.12 13.29
C THR A 224 29.33 -27.14 13.76
N ARG A 225 28.50 -27.88 13.02
CA ARG A 225 27.09 -28.06 13.35
C ARG A 225 27.03 -28.74 14.72
N GLY A 226 26.46 -28.05 15.71
CA GLY A 226 26.28 -28.58 17.05
C GLY A 226 25.52 -29.91 17.02
N ILE A 227 25.90 -30.81 17.93
CA ILE A 227 25.44 -32.22 18.06
C ILE A 227 23.91 -32.33 18.26
N LEU A 228 23.23 -31.23 18.55
CA LEU A 228 21.81 -31.14 18.84
C LEU A 228 21.00 -30.57 17.67
N ASN A 229 21.04 -31.22 16.50
CA ASN A 229 20.05 -30.97 15.45
C ASN A 229 18.99 -32.09 15.47
N PRO A 230 17.77 -31.84 15.97
CA PRO A 230 16.73 -32.86 16.11
C PRO A 230 16.24 -33.43 14.76
N MET A 231 16.54 -32.77 13.63
CA MET A 231 16.22 -33.26 12.28
C MET A 231 17.00 -34.53 11.87
N ARG A 232 18.04 -34.94 12.60
CA ARG A 232 18.79 -36.17 12.30
C ARG A 232 18.00 -37.46 12.60
N TYR A 233 17.00 -37.40 13.48
CA TYR A 233 16.25 -38.58 13.92
C TYR A 233 15.00 -38.87 13.09
N VAL A 234 14.59 -37.97 12.18
CA VAL A 234 13.33 -38.11 11.43
C VAL A 234 13.55 -38.71 10.03
N ALA A 235 14.76 -38.62 9.46
CA ALA A 235 15.03 -39.07 8.08
C ALA A 235 15.57 -40.50 7.95
N GLY A 236 15.28 -41.39 8.90
CA GLY A 236 15.81 -42.75 8.89
C GLY A 236 14.82 -43.78 9.41
N LYS A 237 13.75 -44.07 8.64
CA LYS A 237 12.98 -45.32 8.69
C LYS A 237 11.86 -45.30 7.63
N TYR A 238 12.18 -45.71 6.42
CA TYR A 238 11.31 -46.57 5.61
C TYR A 238 12.26 -47.49 4.82
N VAL A 239 12.36 -48.72 5.31
CA VAL A 239 12.72 -49.91 4.53
C VAL A 239 11.46 -50.36 3.84
#